data_AF-A0A7K4CE65-F1
#
_entry.id   AF-A0A7K4CE65-F1
#
_cell.length_a   1.000
_cell.length_b   1.000
_cell.length_c   1.000
_cell.angle_alpha   90.00
_cell.angle_beta   90.00
_cell.angle_gamma   90.00
#
_symmetry.space_group_name_H-M   'P 1'
#
loop_
_entity.id
_entity.type
_entity.pdbx_description
1 polymer ?
#
loop_
_entity_poly.entity_id
_entity_poly.type
_entity_poly.pdbx_seq_one_letter_code
_entity_poly.pdbx_strand_id
1 'polypeptide(L)'
;MYRTAACLALVLLLVTAGCNGTKTPPVPSPVPSATPVVTLSPASPPLTPSPSPTIAAAPYPSLVSPSPTTVTPLPSATSVPVPVPTTLSEEALNARIVDARNKLNNLIDSDAADTIVLHPDQAQGCEVKTSRELGYLIDATTGESTFVKGDYGSISAKSFRDPMNKDHEYVIIHTHPRMWATCPGSGITSLYTFSIGDLAAVSSLASQGYHVKYIIAIADKEYRIWPKVPGNWKSQEEVRAAISRIEQRLDAQFAFYDPVLEQEYYNVDSLMPLLTKELDYSYTANNHVIS
;
A
#
# COMPACT_ATOMS: atom_id res chain seq x y z
N MET A 1 -3.39 28.80 -69.66
CA MET A 1 -4.21 28.08 -68.65
C MET A 1 -4.03 26.61 -68.98
N TYR A 2 -3.23 25.80 -68.29
CA TYR A 2 -3.30 25.40 -66.88
C TYR A 2 -1.88 25.18 -66.32
N ARG A 3 -1.58 25.83 -65.19
CA ARG A 3 -0.40 25.56 -64.35
C ARG A 3 -0.94 25.24 -62.95
N THR A 4 -1.25 23.98 -62.67
CA THR A 4 -1.52 23.45 -61.30
C THR A 4 -1.93 21.97 -61.39
N ALA A 5 -0.98 21.06 -61.64
CA ALA A 5 -1.22 19.61 -61.47
C ALA A 5 0.08 18.81 -61.28
N ALA A 6 1.07 19.37 -60.57
CA ALA A 6 2.39 18.73 -60.40
C ALA A 6 2.80 18.56 -58.92
N CYS A 7 1.84 18.45 -57.99
CA CYS A 7 2.13 18.23 -56.57
C CYS A 7 1.37 17.05 -55.92
N LEU A 8 0.85 16.10 -56.71
CA LEU A 8 0.03 15.00 -56.18
C LEU A 8 0.43 13.60 -56.66
N ALA A 9 1.71 13.41 -56.99
CA ALA A 9 2.25 12.11 -57.42
C ALA A 9 3.51 11.67 -56.66
N LEU A 10 3.86 12.30 -55.53
CA LEU A 10 5.08 11.98 -54.77
C LEU A 10 4.85 11.55 -53.31
N VAL A 11 3.60 11.26 -52.90
CA VAL A 11 3.29 10.81 -51.53
C VAL A 11 2.74 9.37 -51.49
N LEU A 12 2.57 8.70 -52.64
CA LEU A 12 1.96 7.36 -52.73
C LEU A 12 2.95 6.20 -52.96
N LEU A 13 4.21 6.33 -52.55
CA LEU A 13 5.26 5.31 -52.80
C LEU A 13 6.11 4.95 -51.56
N LEU A 14 5.60 5.15 -50.34
CA LEU A 14 6.29 4.75 -49.09
C LEU A 14 5.55 3.70 -48.25
N VAL A 15 4.54 3.02 -48.82
CA VAL A 15 3.88 1.87 -48.17
C VAL A 15 3.99 0.68 -49.12
N THR A 16 5.08 -0.08 -49.02
CA THR A 16 5.23 -1.52 -49.34
C THR A 16 6.71 -1.86 -49.59
N ALA A 17 7.49 -1.99 -48.53
CA ALA A 17 8.74 -2.74 -48.56
C ALA A 17 8.74 -3.73 -47.38
N GLY A 18 7.92 -4.78 -47.51
CA GLY A 18 8.16 -6.02 -46.79
C GLY A 18 9.37 -6.70 -47.42
N CYS A 19 10.43 -6.89 -46.65
CA CYS A 19 11.58 -7.67 -47.06
C CYS A 19 11.68 -8.89 -46.14
N ASN A 20 11.29 -10.04 -46.68
CA ASN A 20 11.60 -11.36 -46.15
C ASN A 20 13.12 -11.52 -45.98
N GLY A 21 13.53 -11.97 -44.80
CA GLY A 21 14.92 -12.31 -44.50
C GLY A 21 14.99 -13.39 -43.43
N THR A 22 14.70 -14.63 -43.82
CA THR A 22 15.14 -15.83 -43.11
C THR A 22 16.63 -15.72 -42.78
N LYS A 23 16.96 -15.62 -41.49
CA LYS A 23 18.29 -15.94 -40.97
C LYS A 23 18.13 -16.90 -39.80
N THR A 24 18.56 -18.13 -40.06
CA THR A 24 18.87 -19.19 -39.13
C THR A 24 19.60 -18.65 -37.88
N PRO A 25 19.24 -19.08 -36.66
CA PRO A 25 20.00 -18.72 -35.47
C PRO A 25 21.36 -19.45 -35.46
N PRO A 26 22.44 -18.84 -34.95
CA PRO A 26 23.68 -19.57 -34.70
C PRO A 26 23.49 -20.51 -33.50
N VAL A 27 23.98 -21.74 -33.65
CA VAL A 27 24.09 -22.75 -32.60
C VAL A 27 25.00 -22.21 -31.48
N PRO A 28 24.56 -22.13 -30.21
CA PRO A 28 25.47 -21.86 -29.12
C PRO A 28 26.27 -23.12 -28.75
N SER A 29 27.58 -22.95 -28.61
CA SER A 29 28.52 -23.95 -28.09
C SER A 29 28.19 -24.32 -26.63
N PRO A 30 28.44 -25.58 -26.20
CA PRO A 30 28.21 -25.97 -24.81
C PRO A 30 29.41 -25.57 -23.95
N VAL A 31 29.18 -24.79 -22.90
CA VAL A 31 30.16 -24.49 -21.84
C VAL A 31 29.48 -24.76 -20.50
N PRO A 32 30.18 -25.37 -19.52
CA PRO A 32 29.62 -26.45 -18.72
C PRO A 32 28.74 -25.98 -17.57
N SER A 33 27.78 -26.84 -17.25
CA SER A 33 26.92 -26.78 -16.08
C SER A 33 27.76 -26.65 -14.80
N ALA A 34 27.72 -25.48 -14.17
CA ALA A 34 28.13 -25.32 -12.79
C ALA A 34 26.89 -25.59 -11.91
N THR A 35 26.94 -26.70 -11.19
CA THR A 35 26.00 -27.10 -10.14
C THR A 35 25.86 -25.97 -9.12
N PRO A 36 24.65 -25.50 -8.78
CA PRO A 36 24.50 -24.60 -7.64
C PRO A 36 24.72 -25.39 -6.34
N VAL A 37 25.68 -24.93 -5.53
CA VAL A 37 25.86 -25.35 -4.14
C VAL A 37 24.70 -24.79 -3.33
N VAL A 38 23.87 -25.68 -2.77
CA VAL A 38 22.83 -25.33 -1.81
C VAL A 38 23.49 -25.10 -0.45
N THR A 39 23.70 -23.84 -0.09
CA THR A 39 24.05 -23.46 1.29
C THR A 39 22.75 -23.35 2.10
N LEU A 40 22.44 -24.39 2.88
CA LEU A 40 21.38 -24.34 3.89
C LEU A 40 21.88 -23.50 5.08
N SER A 41 21.22 -22.38 5.33
CA SER A 41 21.41 -21.60 6.57
C SER A 41 21.01 -22.46 7.79
N PRO A 42 21.76 -22.43 8.90
CA PRO A 42 21.47 -23.24 10.06
C PRO A 42 20.21 -22.76 10.79
N ALA A 43 19.41 -23.72 11.25
CA ALA A 43 18.22 -23.50 12.06
C ALA A 43 18.55 -22.85 13.40
N SER A 44 17.74 -21.86 13.80
CA SER A 44 17.82 -21.22 15.12
C SER A 44 17.51 -22.23 16.24
N PRO A 45 18.25 -22.19 17.37
CA PRO A 45 18.02 -23.09 18.50
C PRO A 45 16.74 -22.75 19.28
N PRO A 46 16.12 -23.73 19.96
CA PRO A 46 14.85 -23.56 20.67
C PRO A 46 15.00 -22.74 21.95
N LEU A 47 13.99 -21.89 22.22
CA LEU A 47 13.85 -21.12 23.45
C LEU A 47 13.56 -22.05 24.65
N THR A 48 14.43 -21.98 25.66
CA THR A 48 14.24 -22.57 26.99
C THR A 48 13.23 -21.77 27.81
N PRO A 49 12.30 -22.41 28.55
CA PRO A 49 11.42 -21.72 29.49
C PRO A 49 12.16 -21.35 30.79
N SER A 50 11.94 -20.13 31.26
CA SER A 50 12.43 -19.64 32.57
C SER A 50 11.57 -20.20 33.72
N PRO A 51 12.14 -20.56 34.88
CA PRO A 51 11.38 -21.13 35.98
C PRO A 51 10.59 -20.06 36.77
N SER A 52 9.38 -20.43 37.19
CA SER A 52 8.57 -19.67 38.16
C SER A 52 9.27 -19.56 39.52
N PRO A 53 9.09 -18.45 40.26
CA PRO A 53 9.62 -18.34 41.63
C PRO A 53 8.79 -19.18 42.61
N THR A 54 9.51 -19.99 43.40
CA THR A 54 9.02 -20.72 44.58
C THR A 54 8.67 -19.75 45.71
N ILE A 55 7.46 -19.86 46.24
CA ILE A 55 7.04 -19.18 47.48
C ILE A 55 7.77 -19.85 48.65
N ALA A 56 8.70 -19.14 49.28
CA ALA A 56 9.26 -19.53 50.56
C ALA A 56 8.30 -19.11 51.69
N ALA A 57 7.82 -20.09 52.45
CA ALA A 57 7.11 -19.84 53.70
C ALA A 57 8.11 -19.32 54.75
N ALA A 58 7.77 -18.20 55.39
CA ALA A 58 8.49 -17.66 56.53
C ALA A 58 7.54 -17.57 57.74
N PRO A 59 8.07 -17.71 58.98
CA PRO A 59 7.32 -18.17 60.14
C PRO A 59 6.46 -17.09 60.80
N TYR A 60 5.36 -17.52 61.40
CA TYR A 60 4.47 -16.73 62.25
C TYR A 60 5.22 -15.96 63.36
N PRO A 61 4.91 -14.67 63.56
CA PRO A 61 5.06 -14.02 64.84
C PRO A 61 3.70 -13.75 65.50
N SER A 62 3.68 -14.08 66.78
CA SER A 62 2.72 -13.88 67.86
C SER A 62 1.65 -12.79 67.71
N LEU A 63 0.42 -13.16 68.08
CA LEU A 63 -0.73 -12.30 68.36
C LEU A 63 -0.39 -11.14 69.30
N VAL A 64 -0.41 -9.92 68.76
CA VAL A 64 -0.57 -8.69 69.55
C VAL A 64 -1.90 -8.07 69.13
N SER A 65 -2.81 -7.92 70.09
CA SER A 65 -4.14 -7.35 69.88
C SER A 65 -4.02 -5.85 69.53
N PRO A 66 -4.57 -5.37 68.40
CA PRO A 66 -4.67 -3.94 68.15
C PRO A 66 -5.91 -3.35 68.85
N SER A 67 -5.75 -2.14 69.40
CA SER A 67 -6.81 -1.30 69.97
C SER A 67 -7.93 -1.00 68.96
N PRO A 68 -9.15 -0.66 69.43
CA PRO A 68 -10.27 -0.36 68.53
C PRO A 68 -10.01 0.97 67.80
N THR A 69 -9.77 0.89 66.49
CA THR A 69 -9.76 2.06 65.62
C THR A 69 -11.19 2.36 65.17
N THR A 70 -11.70 3.53 65.53
CA THR A 70 -12.96 4.07 65.02
C THR A 70 -12.85 4.25 63.50
N VAL A 71 -13.64 3.52 62.74
CA VAL A 71 -13.71 3.64 61.27
C VAL A 71 -14.57 4.84 60.92
N THR A 72 -13.94 5.95 60.54
CA THR A 72 -14.64 7.05 59.85
C THR A 72 -15.10 6.55 58.49
N PRO A 73 -16.38 6.71 58.10
CA PRO A 73 -16.83 6.32 56.76
C PRO A 73 -16.07 7.12 55.71
N LEU A 74 -15.35 6.43 54.83
CA LEU A 74 -14.72 7.03 53.67
C LEU A 74 -15.84 7.56 52.75
N PRO A 75 -15.82 8.84 52.33
CA PRO A 75 -16.79 9.33 51.36
C PRO A 75 -16.69 8.47 50.09
N SER A 76 -17.84 8.01 49.59
CA SER A 76 -17.97 7.24 48.36
C SER A 76 -17.06 7.80 47.29
N ALA A 77 -16.13 6.98 46.80
CA ALA A 77 -15.32 7.29 45.64
C ALA A 77 -16.27 7.53 44.47
N THR A 78 -16.44 8.80 44.11
CA THR A 78 -17.07 9.21 42.86
C THR A 78 -16.38 8.45 41.74
N SER A 79 -17.14 7.62 41.01
CA SER A 79 -16.67 6.96 39.81
C SER A 79 -16.10 8.04 38.88
N VAL A 80 -14.79 8.06 38.71
CA VAL A 80 -14.14 8.89 37.68
C VAL A 80 -14.75 8.43 36.35
N PRO A 81 -15.38 9.31 35.56
CA PRO A 81 -15.84 8.94 34.23
C PRO A 81 -14.63 8.42 33.46
N VAL A 82 -14.72 7.20 32.95
CA VAL A 82 -13.74 6.74 31.96
C VAL A 82 -13.83 7.75 30.81
N PRO A 83 -12.72 8.43 30.46
CA PRO A 83 -12.77 9.39 29.37
C PRO A 83 -13.22 8.64 28.13
N VAL A 84 -14.37 9.05 27.57
CA VAL A 84 -14.75 8.65 26.22
C VAL A 84 -13.56 8.99 25.34
N PRO A 85 -13.05 8.08 24.50
CA PRO A 85 -11.94 8.38 23.63
C PRO A 85 -12.31 9.60 22.79
N THR A 86 -11.73 10.76 23.09
CA THR A 86 -11.93 11.96 22.29
C THR A 86 -11.16 11.75 21.02
N THR A 87 -11.86 11.31 19.97
CA THR A 87 -11.37 11.43 18.59
C THR A 87 -10.71 12.80 18.42
N LEU A 88 -9.51 12.81 17.88
CA LEU A 88 -8.77 14.04 17.60
C LEU A 88 -9.66 15.03 16.84
N SER A 89 -9.48 16.33 17.08
CA SER A 89 -10.07 17.34 16.20
C SER A 89 -9.52 17.15 14.78
N GLU A 90 -10.29 17.53 13.76
CA GLU A 90 -9.85 17.41 12.37
C GLU A 90 -8.57 18.19 12.10
N GLU A 91 -8.36 19.33 12.77
CA GLU A 91 -7.12 20.11 12.67
C GLU A 91 -5.92 19.35 13.24
N ALA A 92 -6.09 18.71 14.41
CA ALA A 92 -5.04 17.92 15.04
C ALA A 92 -4.71 16.67 14.19
N LEU A 93 -5.73 16.01 13.65
CA LEU A 93 -5.55 14.87 12.75
C LEU A 93 -4.83 15.29 11.46
N ASN A 94 -5.23 16.41 10.85
CA ASN A 94 -4.56 16.92 9.66
C ASN A 94 -3.10 17.30 9.94
N ALA A 95 -2.78 17.85 11.12
CA ALA A 95 -1.39 18.11 11.51
C ALA A 95 -0.56 16.81 11.59
N ARG A 96 -1.14 15.72 12.12
CA ARG A 96 -0.50 14.39 12.13
C ARG A 96 -0.31 13.82 10.73
N ILE A 97 -1.30 13.99 9.85
CA ILE A 97 -1.22 13.58 8.44
C ILE A 97 -0.08 14.31 7.74
N VAL A 98 0.04 15.63 7.92
CA VAL A 98 1.12 16.44 7.32
C VAL A 98 2.49 16.00 7.85
N ASP A 99 2.63 15.74 9.16
CA ASP A 99 3.86 15.24 9.75
C ASP A 99 4.26 13.87 9.18
N ALA A 100 3.32 12.91 9.14
CA ALA A 100 3.55 11.59 8.56
C ALA A 100 3.93 11.66 7.07
N ARG A 101 3.26 12.52 6.31
CA ARG A 101 3.59 12.77 4.90
C ARG A 101 5.01 13.31 4.73
N ASN A 102 5.39 14.31 5.51
CA ASN A 102 6.73 14.90 5.43
C ASN A 102 7.81 13.85 5.79
N LYS A 103 7.52 12.99 6.78
CA LYS A 103 8.39 11.85 7.11
C LYS A 103 8.50 10.86 5.95
N LEU A 104 7.39 10.48 5.32
CA LEU A 104 7.40 9.56 4.17
C LEU A 104 8.13 10.13 2.96
N ASN A 105 7.97 11.43 2.66
CA ASN A 105 8.71 12.09 1.58
C ASN A 105 10.23 12.05 1.79
N ASN A 106 10.70 12.02 3.04
CA ASN A 106 12.13 11.85 3.34
C ASN A 106 12.61 10.40 3.19
N LEU A 107 11.69 9.42 3.24
CA LEU A 107 12.00 7.99 3.23
C LEU A 107 11.87 7.35 1.85
N ILE A 108 11.11 7.96 0.94
CA ILE A 108 10.76 7.41 -0.37
C ILE A 108 11.96 7.19 -1.29
N ASP A 109 13.01 7.98 -1.10
CA ASP A 109 14.30 7.92 -1.82
C ASP A 109 15.42 7.35 -0.94
N SER A 110 15.09 6.85 0.25
CA SER A 110 16.06 6.27 1.18
C SER A 110 16.09 4.74 1.07
N ASP A 111 17.13 4.13 1.63
CA ASP A 111 17.23 2.67 1.76
C ASP A 111 16.11 2.06 2.62
N ALA A 112 15.31 2.89 3.32
CA ALA A 112 14.20 2.42 4.14
C ALA A 112 13.17 1.64 3.33
N ALA A 113 12.98 1.89 2.03
CA ALA A 113 12.01 1.16 1.23
C ALA A 113 12.42 -0.30 1.00
N ASP A 114 13.71 -0.64 1.09
CA ASP A 114 14.31 -1.85 0.51
C ASP A 114 13.91 -2.06 -0.96
N THR A 115 14.71 -2.82 -1.72
CA THR A 115 14.34 -3.16 -3.09
C THR A 115 14.70 -4.59 -3.41
N ILE A 116 13.89 -5.23 -4.26
CA ILE A 116 14.21 -6.53 -4.86
C ILE A 116 14.25 -6.39 -6.37
N VAL A 117 14.96 -7.29 -7.03
CA VAL A 117 14.98 -7.41 -8.48
C VAL A 117 14.17 -8.65 -8.87
N LEU A 118 13.20 -8.45 -9.74
CA LEU A 118 12.40 -9.47 -10.39
C LEU A 118 12.93 -9.64 -11.82
N HIS A 119 12.95 -10.88 -12.30
CA HIS A 119 13.33 -11.21 -13.67
C HIS A 119 12.12 -11.82 -14.40
N PRO A 120 11.11 -11.00 -14.73
CA PRO A 120 9.82 -11.48 -15.23
C PRO A 120 9.94 -12.18 -16.58
N ASP A 121 10.85 -11.73 -17.46
CA ASP A 121 11.16 -12.42 -18.72
C ASP A 121 12.68 -12.58 -18.90
N GLN A 122 13.19 -13.74 -18.50
CA GLN A 122 14.59 -14.11 -18.69
C GLN A 122 15.00 -14.17 -20.18
N ALA A 123 14.04 -14.37 -21.10
CA ALA A 123 14.33 -14.46 -22.53
C ALA A 123 14.54 -13.07 -23.17
N GLN A 124 13.86 -12.05 -22.65
CA GLN A 124 14.02 -10.66 -23.10
C GLN A 124 15.10 -9.89 -22.32
N GLY A 125 15.64 -10.45 -21.23
CA GLY A 125 16.69 -9.82 -20.44
C GLY A 125 16.22 -8.60 -19.65
N CYS A 126 14.91 -8.52 -19.35
CA CYS A 126 14.34 -7.46 -18.54
C CYS A 126 14.57 -7.70 -17.05
N GLU A 127 15.01 -6.67 -16.34
CA GLU A 127 15.11 -6.63 -14.88
C GLU A 127 14.14 -5.58 -14.34
N VAL A 128 13.35 -5.97 -13.36
CA VAL A 128 12.42 -5.07 -12.68
C VAL A 128 12.85 -4.94 -11.23
N LYS A 129 13.32 -3.76 -10.86
CA LYS A 129 13.54 -3.43 -9.47
C LYS A 129 12.23 -2.92 -8.87
N THR A 130 11.79 -3.46 -7.75
CA THR A 130 10.58 -3.00 -7.03
C THR A 130 10.89 -2.68 -5.57
N SER A 131 10.35 -1.59 -5.06
CA SER A 131 10.48 -1.19 -3.65
C SER A 131 9.32 -1.72 -2.81
N ARG A 132 9.52 -1.79 -1.48
CA ARG A 132 8.36 -1.92 -0.59
C ARG A 132 7.59 -0.62 -0.54
N GLU A 133 6.32 -0.75 -0.20
CA GLU A 133 5.53 0.39 0.24
C GLU A 133 5.90 0.79 1.68
N LEU A 134 6.03 2.09 1.91
CA LEU A 134 6.27 2.66 3.24
C LEU A 134 5.03 3.41 3.67
N GLY A 135 4.68 3.36 4.95
CA GLY A 135 3.53 4.10 5.43
C GLY A 135 3.59 4.45 6.90
N TYR A 136 2.61 5.23 7.31
CA TYR A 136 2.26 5.41 8.70
C TYR A 136 0.80 5.03 8.90
N LEU A 137 0.56 4.36 10.02
CA LEU A 137 -0.77 4.23 10.60
C LEU A 137 -0.92 5.33 11.65
N ILE A 138 -1.88 6.23 11.48
CA ILE A 138 -2.21 7.28 12.45
C ILE A 138 -3.47 6.86 13.18
N ASP A 139 -3.37 6.69 14.48
CA ASP A 139 -4.52 6.48 15.36
C ASP A 139 -5.25 7.82 15.52
N ALA A 140 -6.46 7.93 14.95
CA ALA A 140 -7.29 9.13 15.04
C ALA A 140 -7.92 9.31 16.43
N THR A 141 -7.90 8.26 17.26
CA THR A 141 -8.39 8.27 18.63
C THR A 141 -7.33 8.79 19.60
N THR A 142 -6.07 8.37 19.47
CA THR A 142 -4.98 8.76 20.39
C THR A 142 -4.02 9.80 19.82
N GLY A 143 -3.94 9.91 18.50
CA GLY A 143 -2.98 10.75 17.78
C GLY A 143 -1.57 10.18 17.67
N GLU A 144 -1.36 8.93 18.09
CA GLU A 144 -0.11 8.21 17.87
C GLU A 144 0.06 7.83 16.40
N SER A 145 1.31 7.79 15.93
CA SER A 145 1.65 7.34 14.58
C SER A 145 2.68 6.23 14.60
N THR A 146 2.39 5.15 13.89
CA THR A 146 3.24 3.97 13.79
C THR A 146 3.78 3.85 12.37
N PHE A 147 5.09 3.76 12.20
CA PHE A 147 5.70 3.48 10.90
C PHE A 147 5.45 2.02 10.50
N VAL A 148 4.98 1.81 9.28
CA VAL A 148 4.64 0.49 8.74
C VAL A 148 5.40 0.28 7.43
N LYS A 149 5.96 -0.92 7.30
CA LYS A 149 6.61 -1.37 6.07
C LYS A 149 5.72 -2.42 5.40
N GLY A 150 5.25 -2.12 4.20
CA GLY A 150 4.40 -2.98 3.39
C GLY A 150 5.19 -4.06 2.65
N ASP A 151 4.52 -4.68 1.68
CA ASP A 151 5.11 -5.68 0.80
C ASP A 151 5.71 -5.02 -0.45
N TYR A 152 6.46 -5.80 -1.23
CA TYR A 152 6.99 -5.34 -2.51
C TYR A 152 5.84 -5.19 -3.51
N GLY A 153 5.64 -3.98 -4.03
CA GLY A 153 4.60 -3.72 -5.02
C GLY A 153 3.16 -3.58 -4.47
N SER A 154 2.93 -3.63 -3.14
CA SER A 154 1.57 -3.46 -2.58
C SER A 154 1.57 -3.12 -1.07
N ILE A 155 0.53 -2.40 -0.60
CA ILE A 155 0.23 -2.34 0.84
C ILE A 155 -0.12 -3.73 1.37
N SER A 156 0.47 -4.06 2.51
CA SER A 156 0.14 -5.28 3.23
C SER A 156 -0.93 -4.98 4.27
N ALA A 157 -2.18 -5.40 4.02
CA ALA A 157 -3.25 -5.29 5.02
C ALA A 157 -2.82 -5.87 6.37
N LYS A 158 -2.06 -6.97 6.34
CA LYS A 158 -1.47 -7.58 7.54
C LYS A 158 -0.53 -6.63 8.28
N SER A 159 0.44 -6.02 7.59
CA SER A 159 1.40 -5.11 8.25
C SER A 159 0.73 -3.89 8.88
N PHE A 160 -0.33 -3.36 8.26
CA PHE A 160 -1.10 -2.25 8.84
C PHE A 160 -2.02 -2.68 9.97
N ARG A 161 -2.53 -3.92 9.95
CA ARG A 161 -3.40 -4.47 10.98
C ARG A 161 -2.69 -4.67 12.32
N ASP A 162 -1.45 -5.16 12.30
CA ASP A 162 -0.76 -5.61 13.51
C ASP A 162 -0.66 -4.53 14.62
N PRO A 163 -0.46 -3.23 14.32
CA PRO A 163 -0.53 -2.16 15.33
C PRO A 163 -1.95 -1.62 15.62
N MET A 164 -3.02 -2.11 14.98
CA MET A 164 -4.38 -1.59 15.16
C MET A 164 -5.10 -2.23 16.36
N ASN A 165 -5.73 -1.39 17.17
CA ASN A 165 -6.82 -1.73 18.09
C ASN A 165 -8.19 -1.58 17.41
N LYS A 166 -9.08 -2.56 17.54
CA LYS A 166 -10.42 -2.55 16.95
C LYS A 166 -11.35 -1.48 17.51
N ASP A 167 -11.11 -0.97 18.71
CA ASP A 167 -11.95 0.07 19.31
C ASP A 167 -11.57 1.50 18.85
N HIS A 168 -10.53 1.63 18.03
CA HIS A 168 -10.00 2.91 17.58
C HIS A 168 -10.24 3.11 16.08
N GLU A 169 -10.21 4.37 15.66
CA GLU A 169 -10.31 4.77 14.26
C GLU A 169 -8.93 5.19 13.72
N TYR A 170 -8.62 4.84 12.48
CA TYR A 170 -7.29 5.06 11.90
C TYR A 170 -7.30 5.75 10.54
N VAL A 171 -6.20 6.45 10.26
CA VAL A 171 -5.83 6.92 8.93
C VAL A 171 -4.60 6.15 8.47
N ILE A 172 -4.68 5.57 7.28
CA ILE A 172 -3.56 4.91 6.62
C ILE A 172 -2.98 5.90 5.63
N ILE A 173 -1.69 6.24 5.77
CA ILE A 173 -0.95 7.01 4.78
C ILE A 173 0.24 6.18 4.28
N HIS A 174 0.40 6.03 2.98
CA HIS A 174 1.46 5.20 2.41
C HIS A 174 2.01 5.78 1.10
N THR A 175 3.24 5.42 0.77
CA THR A 175 3.89 5.68 -0.51
C THR A 175 3.60 4.55 -1.47
N HIS A 176 3.30 4.88 -2.73
CA HIS A 176 3.26 3.85 -3.76
C HIS A 176 4.63 3.20 -3.97
N PRO A 177 4.65 1.89 -4.31
CA PRO A 177 5.87 1.17 -4.54
C PRO A 177 6.45 1.68 -5.85
N ARG A 178 7.76 1.93 -5.84
CA ARG A 178 8.46 2.33 -7.05
C ARG A 178 8.91 1.08 -7.78
N MET A 179 8.58 1.03 -9.05
CA MET A 179 9.05 -0.03 -9.94
C MET A 179 9.88 0.60 -11.05
N TRP A 180 11.06 0.03 -11.29
CA TRP A 180 11.97 0.41 -12.34
C TRP A 180 12.19 -0.78 -13.25
N ALA A 181 11.66 -0.70 -14.47
CA ALA A 181 11.92 -1.70 -15.50
C ALA A 181 13.14 -1.29 -16.33
N THR A 182 14.09 -2.21 -16.48
CA THR A 182 15.27 -2.07 -17.35
C THR A 182 15.27 -3.23 -18.33
N CYS A 183 15.01 -2.96 -19.62
CA CYS A 183 15.08 -3.96 -20.68
C CYS A 183 16.18 -3.60 -21.71
N PRO A 184 16.74 -4.57 -22.44
CA PRO A 184 17.76 -4.30 -23.45
C PRO A 184 17.26 -3.33 -24.52
N GLY A 185 17.96 -2.19 -24.68
CA GLY A 185 17.63 -1.16 -25.66
C GLY A 185 16.52 -0.18 -25.25
N SER A 186 15.92 -0.32 -24.06
CA SER A 186 14.96 0.64 -23.51
C SER A 186 15.55 1.38 -22.31
N GLY A 187 15.15 2.64 -22.11
CA GLY A 187 15.48 3.40 -20.90
C GLY A 187 14.82 2.82 -19.63
N ILE A 188 15.17 3.37 -18.47
CA ILE A 188 14.52 3.03 -17.20
C ILE A 188 13.12 3.65 -17.19
N THR A 189 12.08 2.83 -17.08
CA THR A 189 10.70 3.30 -16.88
C THR A 189 10.35 3.18 -15.40
N SER A 190 9.96 4.30 -14.77
CA SER A 190 9.44 4.31 -13.39
C SER A 190 7.92 4.37 -13.42
N LEU A 191 7.25 3.44 -12.75
CA LEU A 191 5.79 3.44 -12.59
C LEU A 191 5.40 3.97 -11.21
N TYR A 192 4.44 4.89 -11.19
CA TYR A 192 3.88 5.53 -10.00
C TYR A 192 2.37 5.63 -10.19
N THR A 193 1.61 4.70 -9.63
CA THR A 193 0.16 4.70 -9.86
C THR A 193 -0.59 4.06 -8.70
N PHE A 194 -1.80 4.58 -8.47
CA PHE A 194 -2.77 4.05 -7.50
C PHE A 194 -3.18 2.61 -7.85
N SER A 195 -3.26 1.77 -6.83
CA SER A 195 -3.56 0.36 -6.97
C SER A 195 -4.95 0.05 -6.45
N ILE A 196 -5.71 -0.76 -7.20
CA ILE A 196 -6.95 -1.37 -6.68
C ILE A 196 -6.66 -2.16 -5.39
N GLY A 197 -5.43 -2.68 -5.24
CA GLY A 197 -4.97 -3.36 -4.04
C GLY A 197 -5.12 -2.52 -2.77
N ASP A 198 -5.00 -1.19 -2.86
CA ASP A 198 -5.12 -0.30 -1.70
C ASP A 198 -6.53 -0.30 -1.14
N LEU A 199 -7.53 -0.19 -2.04
CA LEU A 199 -8.95 -0.27 -1.65
C LEU A 199 -9.29 -1.67 -1.12
N ALA A 200 -8.75 -2.71 -1.74
CA ALA A 200 -8.98 -4.09 -1.34
C ALA A 200 -8.42 -4.37 0.07
N ALA A 201 -7.23 -3.87 0.38
CA ALA A 201 -6.63 -4.02 1.69
C ALA A 201 -7.43 -3.29 2.77
N VAL A 202 -7.92 -2.08 2.50
CA VAL A 202 -8.78 -1.36 3.45
C VAL A 202 -10.13 -2.07 3.65
N SER A 203 -10.75 -2.56 2.58
CA SER A 203 -11.97 -3.37 2.69
C SER A 203 -11.74 -4.65 3.49
N SER A 204 -10.58 -5.30 3.31
CA SER A 204 -10.17 -6.45 4.11
C SER A 204 -10.02 -6.11 5.59
N LEU A 205 -9.44 -4.96 5.94
CA LEU A 205 -9.36 -4.49 7.33
C LEU A 205 -10.76 -4.20 7.91
N ALA A 206 -11.60 -3.50 7.15
CA ALA A 206 -12.96 -3.16 7.55
C ALA A 206 -13.81 -4.41 7.83
N SER A 207 -13.76 -5.41 6.95
CA SER A 207 -14.47 -6.69 7.14
C SER A 207 -13.99 -7.48 8.37
N GLN A 208 -12.76 -7.26 8.83
CA GLN A 208 -12.22 -7.85 10.07
C GLN A 208 -12.60 -7.07 11.35
N GLY A 209 -13.34 -5.97 11.20
CA GLY A 209 -13.82 -5.12 12.29
C GLY A 209 -12.85 -4.02 12.71
N TYR A 210 -11.90 -3.63 11.84
CA TYR A 210 -11.05 -2.45 12.06
C TYR A 210 -11.67 -1.21 11.42
N HIS A 211 -11.49 -0.04 12.04
CA HIS A 211 -12.07 1.20 11.55
C HIS A 211 -11.02 2.06 10.84
N VAL A 212 -11.12 2.14 9.51
CA VAL A 212 -10.29 3.02 8.68
C VAL A 212 -11.14 4.18 8.18
N LYS A 213 -10.73 5.40 8.56
CA LYS A 213 -11.38 6.66 8.20
C LYS A 213 -11.01 7.10 6.79
N TYR A 214 -9.71 7.13 6.49
CA TYR A 214 -9.16 7.50 5.19
C TYR A 214 -8.00 6.59 4.83
N ILE A 215 -7.81 6.37 3.53
CA ILE A 215 -6.53 5.98 2.97
C ILE A 215 -5.95 7.15 2.18
N ILE A 216 -4.66 7.41 2.38
CA ILE A 216 -3.90 8.46 1.69
C ILE A 216 -2.74 7.79 0.96
N ALA A 217 -2.80 7.79 -0.36
CA ALA A 217 -1.75 7.29 -1.23
C ALA A 217 -0.88 8.46 -1.72
N ILE A 218 0.42 8.40 -1.42
CA ILE A 218 1.43 9.35 -1.91
C ILE A 218 2.05 8.74 -3.17
N ALA A 219 1.58 9.24 -4.32
CA ALA A 219 2.04 8.89 -5.65
C ALA A 219 2.84 10.05 -6.29
N ASP A 220 2.68 10.26 -7.60
CA ASP A 220 2.93 11.53 -8.28
C ASP A 220 2.02 12.66 -7.74
N LYS A 221 0.84 12.27 -7.25
CA LYS A 221 -0.14 13.10 -6.53
C LYS A 221 -0.49 12.46 -5.19
N GLU A 222 -0.97 13.28 -4.27
CA GLU A 222 -1.55 12.81 -3.01
C GLU A 222 -3.05 12.53 -3.21
N TYR A 223 -3.46 11.27 -3.17
CA TYR A 223 -4.86 10.87 -3.22
C TYR A 223 -5.35 10.51 -1.83
N ARG A 224 -6.37 11.22 -1.32
CA ARG A 224 -7.10 10.83 -0.11
C ARG A 224 -8.44 10.26 -0.53
N ILE A 225 -8.79 9.06 -0.07
CA ILE A 225 -10.02 8.35 -0.47
C ILE A 225 -10.76 7.85 0.77
N TRP A 226 -12.09 7.95 0.77
CA TRP A 226 -12.96 7.40 1.81
C TRP A 226 -14.40 7.16 1.33
N PRO A 227 -15.12 6.20 1.92
CA PRO A 227 -16.54 6.04 1.65
C PRO A 227 -17.33 7.21 2.25
N LYS A 228 -18.38 7.68 1.56
CA LYS A 228 -19.26 8.73 2.10
C LYS A 228 -20.03 8.26 3.33
N VAL A 229 -20.33 6.95 3.39
CA VAL A 229 -20.87 6.29 4.58
C VAL A 229 -19.70 5.64 5.33
N PRO A 230 -19.42 6.04 6.59
CA PRO A 230 -18.32 5.47 7.36
C PRO A 230 -18.35 3.94 7.40
N GLY A 231 -17.19 3.31 7.17
CA GLY A 231 -17.03 1.86 7.18
C GLY A 231 -17.55 1.12 5.95
N ASN A 232 -18.22 1.78 4.99
CA ASN A 232 -18.77 1.16 3.76
C ASN A 232 -17.69 0.95 2.69
N TRP A 233 -16.60 0.27 3.03
CA TRP A 233 -15.50 -0.05 2.12
C TRP A 233 -15.86 -1.24 1.22
N LYS A 234 -15.98 -0.97 -0.08
CA LYS A 234 -16.26 -1.91 -1.16
C LYS A 234 -15.15 -2.94 -1.34
N SER A 235 -15.56 -4.18 -1.54
CA SER A 235 -14.66 -5.31 -1.84
C SER A 235 -13.93 -5.12 -3.17
N GLN A 236 -12.85 -5.89 -3.37
CA GLN A 236 -12.10 -5.85 -4.64
C GLN A 236 -12.98 -6.22 -5.83
N GLU A 237 -13.90 -7.17 -5.66
CA GLU A 237 -14.86 -7.60 -6.66
C GLU A 237 -15.82 -6.47 -7.04
N GLU A 238 -16.35 -5.74 -6.05
CA GLU A 238 -17.22 -4.58 -6.29
C GLU A 238 -16.48 -3.46 -7.03
N VAL A 239 -15.22 -3.19 -6.64
CA VAL A 239 -14.38 -2.20 -7.33
C VAL A 239 -14.14 -2.60 -8.79
N ARG A 240 -13.75 -3.86 -9.06
CA ARG A 240 -13.57 -4.36 -10.43
C ARG A 240 -14.86 -4.31 -11.25
N ALA A 241 -15.99 -4.65 -10.66
CA ALA A 241 -17.28 -4.57 -11.33
C ALA A 241 -17.67 -3.12 -11.65
N ALA A 242 -17.37 -2.16 -10.77
CA ALA A 242 -17.57 -0.74 -11.01
C ALA A 242 -16.73 -0.22 -12.17
N ILE A 243 -15.44 -0.58 -12.21
CA ILE A 243 -14.54 -0.24 -13.32
C ILE A 243 -15.11 -0.77 -14.64
N SER A 244 -15.48 -2.04 -14.69
CA SER A 244 -16.04 -2.67 -15.91
C SER A 244 -17.30 -1.94 -16.41
N ARG A 245 -18.21 -1.52 -15.52
CA ARG A 245 -19.40 -0.74 -15.90
C ARG A 245 -19.04 0.65 -16.44
N ILE A 246 -18.03 1.31 -15.85
CA ILE A 246 -17.55 2.61 -16.31
C ILE A 246 -16.97 2.49 -17.73
N GLU A 247 -16.12 1.49 -17.96
CA GLU A 247 -15.50 1.22 -19.25
C GLU A 247 -16.56 0.94 -20.33
N GLN A 248 -17.55 0.09 -20.03
CA GLN A 248 -18.68 -0.18 -20.93
C GLN A 248 -19.50 1.07 -21.24
N ARG A 249 -19.75 1.92 -20.24
CA ARG A 249 -20.56 3.15 -20.41
C ARG A 249 -19.86 4.20 -21.27
N LEU A 250 -18.53 4.26 -21.21
CA LEU A 250 -17.73 5.28 -21.89
C LEU A 250 -17.10 4.80 -23.19
N ASP A 251 -17.22 3.50 -23.52
CA ASP A 251 -16.53 2.86 -24.64
C ASP A 251 -15.02 3.19 -24.64
N ALA A 252 -14.42 3.17 -23.44
CA ALA A 252 -13.04 3.55 -23.19
C ALA A 252 -12.42 2.61 -22.15
N GLN A 253 -11.19 2.14 -22.40
CA GLN A 253 -10.41 1.38 -21.43
C GLN A 253 -9.55 2.32 -20.59
N PHE A 254 -9.59 2.13 -19.28
CA PHE A 254 -8.70 2.85 -18.35
C PHE A 254 -7.47 2.03 -17.98
N ALA A 255 -7.52 0.72 -18.20
CA ALA A 255 -6.41 -0.18 -18.03
C ALA A 255 -5.45 -0.13 -19.23
N PHE A 256 -4.15 -0.26 -18.97
CA PHE A 256 -3.14 -0.60 -19.97
C PHE A 256 -2.31 -1.77 -19.44
N TYR A 257 -1.95 -2.68 -20.33
CA TYR A 257 -1.15 -3.85 -20.01
C TYR A 257 0.34 -3.53 -20.17
N ASP A 258 1.12 -3.76 -19.12
CA ASP A 258 2.58 -3.74 -19.17
C ASP A 258 3.09 -5.15 -19.53
N PRO A 259 3.66 -5.33 -20.73
CA PRO A 259 4.14 -6.63 -21.18
C PRO A 259 5.43 -7.09 -20.48
N VAL A 260 6.16 -6.19 -19.81
CA VAL A 260 7.37 -6.54 -19.04
C VAL A 260 6.97 -7.15 -17.70
N LEU A 261 5.89 -6.64 -17.10
CA LEU A 261 5.42 -7.06 -15.78
C LEU A 261 4.28 -8.06 -15.83
N GLU A 262 3.76 -8.31 -17.03
CA GLU A 262 2.54 -9.07 -17.27
C GLU A 262 1.37 -8.60 -16.38
N GLN A 263 1.25 -7.28 -16.20
CA GLN A 263 0.32 -6.66 -15.26
C GLN A 263 -0.48 -5.50 -15.89
N GLU A 264 -1.74 -5.37 -15.48
CA GLU A 264 -2.58 -4.23 -15.85
C GLU A 264 -2.43 -3.06 -14.86
N TYR A 265 -2.30 -1.86 -15.40
CA TYR A 265 -2.27 -0.59 -14.66
C TYR A 265 -3.43 0.30 -15.10
N TYR A 266 -3.97 1.08 -14.18
CA TYR A 266 -5.06 1.99 -14.48
C TYR A 266 -4.56 3.43 -14.63
N ASN A 267 -5.14 4.17 -15.56
CA ASN A 267 -5.04 5.63 -15.63
C ASN A 267 -5.89 6.24 -14.50
N VAL A 268 -5.26 6.44 -13.36
CA VAL A 268 -5.89 6.83 -12.10
C VAL A 268 -6.55 8.19 -12.21
N ASP A 269 -5.88 9.17 -12.81
CA ASP A 269 -6.42 10.53 -12.92
C ASP A 269 -7.76 10.58 -13.67
N SER A 270 -7.88 9.76 -14.73
CA SER A 270 -9.09 9.72 -15.54
C SER A 270 -10.15 8.81 -14.90
N LEU A 271 -9.72 7.73 -14.23
CA LEU A 271 -10.62 6.75 -13.63
C LEU A 271 -11.17 7.20 -12.28
N MET A 272 -10.37 7.80 -11.41
CA MET A 272 -10.71 8.09 -10.01
C MET A 272 -11.98 8.95 -9.85
N PRO A 273 -12.21 10.04 -10.62
CA PRO A 273 -13.45 10.81 -10.51
C PRO A 273 -14.71 9.98 -10.84
N LEU A 274 -14.59 9.07 -11.80
CA LEU A 274 -15.69 8.20 -12.23
C LEU A 274 -15.90 7.05 -11.25
N LEU A 275 -14.81 6.45 -10.80
CA LEU A 275 -14.78 5.32 -9.89
C LEU A 275 -15.35 5.70 -8.53
N THR A 276 -14.94 6.84 -7.99
CA THR A 276 -15.43 7.33 -6.70
C THR A 276 -16.92 7.66 -6.75
N LYS A 277 -17.41 8.22 -7.86
CA LYS A 277 -18.85 8.42 -8.09
C LYS A 277 -19.62 7.10 -8.13
N GLU A 278 -19.10 6.09 -8.83
CA GLU A 278 -19.72 4.77 -8.98
C GLU A 278 -19.73 3.97 -7.67
N LEU A 279 -18.71 4.14 -6.82
CA LEU A 279 -18.56 3.45 -5.52
C LEU A 279 -19.18 4.21 -4.33
N ASP A 280 -19.71 5.40 -4.57
CA ASP A 280 -20.19 6.34 -3.54
C ASP A 280 -19.12 6.74 -2.52
N TYR A 281 -17.92 7.01 -3.04
CA TYR A 281 -16.77 7.48 -2.29
C TYR A 281 -16.57 8.99 -2.47
N SER A 282 -15.79 9.57 -1.58
CA SER A 282 -15.19 10.88 -1.72
C SER A 282 -13.70 10.74 -1.93
N TYR A 283 -13.11 11.66 -2.69
CA TYR A 283 -11.66 11.74 -2.81
C TYR A 283 -11.16 13.17 -2.93
N THR A 284 -9.87 13.36 -2.62
CA THR A 284 -9.12 14.55 -2.97
C THR A 284 -7.89 14.15 -3.78
N ALA A 285 -7.43 15.07 -4.64
CA ALA A 285 -6.12 15.00 -5.27
C ALA A 285 -5.36 16.29 -4.90
N ASN A 286 -4.16 16.16 -4.32
CA ASN A 286 -3.35 17.28 -3.82
C ASN A 286 -4.12 18.23 -2.88
N ASN A 287 -4.96 17.66 -1.99
CA ASN A 287 -5.82 18.39 -1.07
C ASN A 287 -6.92 19.27 -1.71
N HIS A 288 -7.14 19.17 -3.02
CA HIS A 288 -8.34 19.71 -3.66
C HIS A 288 -9.45 18.66 -3.62
N VAL A 289 -10.56 18.97 -2.94
CA VAL A 289 -11.76 18.13 -2.98
C VAL A 289 -12.36 18.25 -4.38
N ILE A 290 -12.45 17.12 -5.08
CA ILE A 290 -13.17 17.03 -6.36
C ILE A 290 -14.45 16.24 -6.06
N SER A 291 -15.52 16.98 -5.80
CA SER A 291 -16.87 16.45 -5.54
C SER A 291 -17.68 16.29 -6.81
#